data_AF-A0A955E3M3-F1
#
_entry.id   AF-A0A955E3M3-F1
#
_cell.length_a   1.000
_cell.length_b   1.000
_cell.length_c   1.000
_cell.angle_alpha   90.00
_cell.angle_beta   90.00
_cell.angle_gamma   90.00
#
_symmetry.space_group_name_H-M   'P 1'
#
loop_
_entity.id
_entity.type
_entity.pdbx_description
1 polymer ?
#
loop_
_entity_poly.entity_id
_entity_poly.type
_entity_poly.pdbx_seq_one_letter_code
_entity_poly.pdbx_strand_id
1 'polypeptide(L)'
;MPINPSSFASTGINSWHQAQSQLARSSERLATGLRINRGADDPAGLIASETLGARIAELDSLIVSTERANSQLSIREAELGVDDVSTVEERASIGLEQRANESMSRAMETERINTARARSVIRDADYARETSESVRASILGEASVRVMLIGRVQGQRVLDLLG
;
A
#
# COMPACT_ATOMS: atom_id res chain seq x y z
N MET A 1 23.89 35.14 -28.05
CA MET A 1 22.46 34.93 -27.77
C MET A 1 22.18 35.47 -26.37
N PRO A 2 21.51 36.62 -26.21
CA PRO A 2 21.27 37.18 -24.89
C PRO A 2 20.28 36.28 -24.13
N ILE A 3 20.67 35.89 -22.91
CA ILE A 3 19.87 35.09 -22.00
C ILE A 3 18.73 35.99 -21.52
N ASN A 4 17.48 35.67 -21.83
CA ASN A 4 16.34 36.51 -21.44
C ASN A 4 16.00 36.26 -19.95
N PRO A 5 16.28 37.21 -19.04
CA PRO A 5 16.15 37.00 -17.59
C PRO A 5 14.70 36.78 -17.14
N SER A 6 13.73 37.30 -17.90
CA SER A 6 12.30 37.11 -17.63
C SER A 6 11.83 35.67 -17.88
N SER A 7 12.41 35.00 -18.89
CA SER A 7 12.12 33.59 -19.19
C SER A 7 12.67 32.66 -18.11
N PHE A 8 13.93 32.86 -17.69
CA PHE A 8 14.54 32.08 -16.59
C PHE A 8 13.82 32.25 -15.25
N ALA A 9 13.40 33.48 -14.92
CA ALA A 9 12.60 33.74 -13.72
C ALA A 9 11.24 33.03 -13.77
N SER A 10 10.56 33.06 -14.92
CA SER A 10 9.26 32.40 -15.09
C SER A 10 9.36 30.87 -14.96
N THR A 11 10.40 30.25 -15.52
CA THR A 11 10.64 28.80 -15.40
C THR A 11 10.91 28.39 -13.95
N GLY A 12 11.68 29.20 -13.20
CA GLY A 12 11.92 28.95 -11.77
C GLY A 12 10.65 29.07 -10.92
N ILE A 13 9.78 30.04 -11.23
CA ILE A 13 8.52 30.22 -10.48
C ILE A 13 7.57 29.05 -10.75
N ASN A 14 7.50 28.60 -12.00
CA ASN A 14 6.69 27.43 -12.36
C ASN A 14 7.22 26.15 -11.71
N SER A 15 8.54 25.93 -11.67
CA SER A 15 9.13 24.76 -11.01
C SER A 15 8.91 24.79 -9.49
N TRP A 16 8.96 25.98 -8.88
CA TRP A 16 8.64 26.15 -7.45
C TRP A 16 7.17 25.86 -7.14
N HIS A 17 6.23 26.39 -7.92
CA HIS A 17 4.80 26.08 -7.75
C HIS A 17 4.50 24.59 -7.94
N GLN A 18 5.16 23.95 -8.90
CA GLN A 18 5.05 22.51 -9.10
C GLN A 18 5.57 21.73 -7.89
N ALA A 19 6.77 22.06 -7.39
CA ALA A 19 7.33 21.45 -6.18
C ALA A 19 6.44 21.64 -4.94
N GLN A 20 5.86 22.83 -4.77
CA GLN A 20 4.91 23.13 -3.69
C GLN A 20 3.66 22.23 -3.77
N SER A 21 3.11 22.04 -4.98
CA SER A 21 1.94 21.19 -5.20
C SER A 21 2.23 19.71 -4.95
N GLN A 22 3.43 19.24 -5.30
CA GLN A 22 3.87 17.87 -5.06
C GLN A 22 4.05 17.59 -3.57
N LEU A 23 4.67 18.53 -2.83
CA LEU A 23 4.83 18.44 -1.38
C LEU A 23 3.48 18.41 -0.64
N ALA A 24 2.49 19.19 -1.10
CA ALA A 24 1.17 19.17 -0.50
C ALA A 24 0.47 17.81 -0.66
N ARG A 25 0.58 17.20 -1.85
CA ARG A 25 0.05 15.86 -2.12
C ARG A 25 0.77 14.77 -1.32
N SER A 26 2.10 14.86 -1.21
CA SER A 26 2.87 13.89 -0.43
C SER A 26 2.55 13.98 1.05
N SER A 27 2.38 15.19 1.59
CA SER A 27 1.97 15.39 2.98
C SER A 27 0.58 14.80 3.28
N GLU A 28 -0.37 14.94 2.36
CA GLU A 28 -1.71 14.33 2.46
C GLU A 28 -1.63 12.79 2.48
N ARG A 29 -0.83 12.20 1.59
CA ARG A 29 -0.65 10.74 1.51
C ARG A 29 0.13 10.15 2.69
N LEU A 30 1.17 10.85 3.16
CA LEU A 30 1.91 10.45 4.35
C LEU A 30 1.04 10.51 5.61
N ALA A 31 0.18 11.54 5.74
CA ALA A 31 -0.73 11.67 6.88
C ALA A 31 -1.81 10.58 6.92
N THR A 32 -2.31 10.16 5.75
CA THR A 32 -3.29 9.07 5.63
C THR A 32 -2.66 7.69 5.68
N GLY A 33 -1.35 7.58 5.43
CA GLY A 33 -0.65 6.30 5.28
C GLY A 33 -1.09 5.51 4.04
N LEU A 34 -1.88 6.12 3.16
CA LEU A 34 -2.39 5.53 1.94
C LEU A 34 -1.81 6.29 0.75
N ARG A 35 -1.16 5.57 -0.16
CA ARG A 35 -0.67 6.16 -1.41
C ARG A 35 -1.82 6.62 -2.31
N ILE A 36 -2.97 5.96 -2.22
CA ILE A 36 -4.13 6.20 -3.07
C ILE A 36 -5.24 6.81 -2.23
N ASN A 37 -5.35 8.13 -2.29
CA ASN A 37 -6.45 8.87 -1.65
C ASN A 37 -7.60 9.18 -2.61
N ARG A 38 -7.37 8.99 -3.92
CA ARG A 38 -8.36 9.20 -4.99
C ARG A 38 -8.18 8.11 -6.06
N GLY A 39 -9.27 7.57 -6.60
CA GLY A 39 -9.21 6.58 -7.69
C GLY A 39 -8.54 7.08 -8.97
N ALA A 40 -8.40 8.40 -9.12
CA ALA A 40 -7.66 9.02 -10.22
C ALA A 40 -6.12 9.01 -10.06
N ASP A 41 -5.61 8.79 -8.84
CA ASP A 41 -4.17 8.85 -8.56
C ASP A 41 -3.44 7.59 -9.03
N ASP A 42 -4.05 6.42 -8.85
CA ASP A 42 -3.59 5.14 -9.38
C ASP A 42 -4.72 4.09 -9.36
N PRO A 43 -5.51 3.96 -10.45
CA PRO A 43 -6.60 3.00 -10.50
C PRO A 43 -6.11 1.55 -10.45
N ALA A 44 -4.95 1.24 -11.03
CA ALA A 44 -4.42 -0.12 -11.05
C ALA A 44 -3.91 -0.56 -9.67
N GLY A 45 -3.21 0.34 -8.97
CA GLY A 45 -2.79 0.10 -7.58
C GLY A 45 -3.97 -0.01 -6.62
N LEU A 46 -5.06 0.71 -6.88
CA LEU A 46 -6.27 0.64 -6.06
C LEU A 46 -6.92 -0.72 -6.19
N ILE A 47 -7.14 -1.17 -7.43
CA ILE A 47 -7.71 -2.49 -7.74
C ILE A 47 -6.85 -3.59 -7.11
N ALA A 48 -5.51 -3.50 -7.22
CA ALA A 48 -4.62 -4.48 -6.61
C ALA A 48 -4.75 -4.51 -5.07
N SER A 49 -4.79 -3.34 -4.42
CA SER A 49 -4.95 -3.24 -2.96
C SER A 49 -6.31 -3.74 -2.48
N GLU A 50 -7.38 -3.42 -3.21
CA GLU A 50 -8.74 -3.91 -2.94
C GLU A 50 -8.83 -5.43 -3.16
N THR A 51 -8.24 -5.96 -4.23
CA THR A 51 -8.20 -7.40 -4.51
C THR A 51 -7.46 -8.16 -3.42
N LEU A 52 -6.28 -7.68 -2.99
CA LEU A 52 -5.52 -8.27 -1.89
C LEU A 52 -6.29 -8.16 -0.56
N GLY A 53 -6.95 -7.03 -0.30
CA GLY A 53 -7.79 -6.86 0.88
C GLY A 53 -8.99 -7.80 0.90
N ALA A 54 -9.71 -7.93 -0.21
CA ALA A 54 -10.83 -8.84 -0.38
C ALA A 54 -10.40 -10.30 -0.23
N ARG A 55 -9.24 -10.68 -0.79
CA ARG A 55 -8.70 -12.03 -0.67
C ARG A 55 -8.34 -12.39 0.77
N ILE A 56 -7.77 -11.46 1.54
CA ILE A 56 -7.51 -11.67 2.97
C ILE A 56 -8.82 -11.88 3.74
N ALA A 57 -9.82 -11.02 3.51
CA ALA A 57 -11.13 -11.15 4.17
C ALA A 57 -11.86 -12.46 3.81
N GLU A 58 -11.75 -12.90 2.55
CA GLU A 58 -12.24 -14.19 2.08
C GLU A 58 -11.55 -15.34 2.83
N LEU A 59 -10.22 -15.34 2.88
CA LEU A 59 -9.44 -16.36 3.59
C LEU A 59 -9.77 -16.40 5.09
N ASP A 60 -9.90 -15.24 5.75
CA ASP A 60 -10.33 -15.15 7.15
C ASP A 60 -11.70 -15.79 7.36
N SER A 61 -12.66 -15.51 6.47
CA SER A 61 -14.00 -16.11 6.53
C SER A 61 -13.96 -17.62 6.32
N LEU A 62 -13.14 -18.11 5.39
CA LEU A 62 -13.01 -19.55 5.10
C LEU A 62 -12.34 -20.29 6.25
N ILE A 63 -11.32 -19.70 6.88
CA ILE A 63 -10.66 -20.26 8.08
C ILE A 63 -11.69 -20.40 9.20
N VAL A 64 -12.42 -19.33 9.53
CA VAL A 64 -13.46 -19.36 10.57
C VAL A 64 -14.57 -20.37 10.23
N SER A 65 -14.97 -20.47 8.97
CA SER A 65 -15.95 -21.48 8.53
C SER A 65 -15.44 -22.91 8.74
N THR A 66 -14.16 -23.16 8.45
CA THR A 66 -13.52 -24.48 8.61
C THR A 66 -13.35 -24.83 10.09
N GLU A 67 -13.02 -23.85 10.95
CA GLU A 67 -12.98 -24.03 12.40
C GLU A 67 -14.35 -24.38 12.98
N ARG A 68 -15.43 -23.74 12.48
CA ARG A 68 -16.80 -24.10 12.87
C ARG A 68 -17.17 -25.51 12.42
N ALA A 69 -16.79 -25.90 11.20
CA ALA A 69 -17.00 -27.26 10.71
C ALA A 69 -16.27 -28.28 11.60
N ASN A 70 -15.01 -28.02 11.97
CA ASN A 70 -14.27 -28.86 12.91
C ASN A 70 -14.90 -28.94 14.30
N SER A 71 -15.44 -27.82 14.80
CA SER A 71 -16.15 -27.80 16.08
C SER A 71 -17.42 -28.67 16.03
N GLN A 72 -18.16 -28.64 14.93
CA GLN A 72 -19.33 -29.51 14.72
C GLN A 72 -18.93 -30.99 14.63
N LEU A 73 -17.83 -31.30 13.95
CA LEU A 73 -17.29 -32.66 13.90
C LEU A 73 -16.86 -33.17 15.28
N SER A 74 -16.24 -32.32 16.10
CA SER A 74 -15.87 -32.65 17.47
C SER A 74 -17.08 -32.90 18.36
N ILE A 75 -18.19 -32.14 18.19
CA ILE A 75 -19.45 -32.41 18.89
C ILE A 75 -20.03 -33.75 18.46
N ARG A 76 -20.07 -34.04 17.16
CA ARG A 76 -20.57 -35.32 16.62
C ARG A 76 -19.73 -36.50 17.11
N GLU A 77 -18.40 -36.34 17.18
CA GLU A 77 -17.51 -37.35 17.75
C GLU A 77 -17.83 -37.60 19.24
N ALA A 78 -18.12 -36.55 20.01
CA ALA A 78 -18.52 -36.68 21.41
C ALA A 78 -19.86 -37.40 21.58
N GLU A 79 -20.84 -37.14 20.71
CA GLU A 79 -22.13 -37.84 20.69
C GLU A 79 -21.98 -39.34 20.41
N LEU A 80 -21.13 -39.72 19.46
CA LEU A 80 -20.79 -41.13 19.19
C LEU A 80 -20.04 -41.79 20.35
N GLY A 81 -19.35 -41.01 21.17
CA GLY A 81 -18.74 -41.48 22.43
C GLY A 81 -19.77 -41.86 23.50
N VAL A 82 -20.95 -41.25 23.46
CA VAL A 82 -22.06 -41.50 24.38
C VAL A 82 -22.93 -42.67 23.91
N ASP A 83 -23.01 -42.91 22.60
CA ASP A 83 -23.81 -43.99 22.02
C ASP A 83 -22.96 -45.29 21.84
N ASP A 84 -23.26 -46.31 22.65
CA ASP A 84 -22.58 -47.62 22.66
C ASP A 84 -22.71 -48.39 21.32
N VAL A 85 -23.58 -47.93 20.42
CA VAL A 85 -23.86 -48.55 19.10
C VAL A 85 -23.06 -47.91 17.95
N SER A 86 -22.25 -46.86 18.21
CA SER A 86 -21.46 -46.22 17.15
C SER A 86 -20.43 -47.16 16.51
N THR A 87 -20.40 -47.21 15.19
CA THR A 87 -19.47 -48.07 14.45
C THR A 87 -18.08 -47.43 14.34
N VAL A 88 -17.03 -48.25 14.30
CA VAL A 88 -15.64 -47.80 14.06
C VAL A 88 -15.52 -47.00 12.76
N GLU A 89 -16.34 -47.33 11.76
CA GLU A 89 -16.37 -46.66 10.45
C GLU A 89 -16.82 -45.20 10.56
N GLU A 90 -17.82 -44.91 11.38
CA GLU A 90 -18.32 -43.54 11.55
C GLU A 90 -17.28 -42.65 12.24
N ARG A 91 -16.62 -43.15 13.29
CA ARG A 91 -15.52 -42.43 13.95
C ARG A 91 -14.33 -42.22 13.01
N ALA A 92 -14.00 -43.23 12.20
CA ALA A 92 -12.94 -43.12 11.20
C ALA A 92 -13.26 -42.03 10.14
N SER A 93 -14.52 -41.94 9.70
CA SER A 93 -14.95 -40.90 8.74
C SER A 93 -14.79 -39.48 9.30
N ILE A 94 -15.19 -39.27 10.55
CA ILE A 94 -15.06 -37.96 11.23
C ILE A 94 -13.58 -37.58 11.39
N GLY A 95 -12.72 -38.53 11.78
CA GLY A 95 -11.28 -38.28 11.91
C GLY A 95 -10.60 -37.95 10.58
N LEU A 96 -11.06 -38.53 9.46
CA LEU A 96 -10.58 -38.16 8.13
C LEU A 96 -11.02 -36.74 7.75
N GLU A 97 -12.28 -36.38 8.02
CA GLU A 97 -12.81 -35.04 7.75
C GLU A 97 -12.09 -33.96 8.59
N GLN A 98 -11.85 -34.22 9.88
CA GLN A 98 -11.07 -33.32 10.75
C GLN A 98 -9.66 -33.09 10.20
N ARG A 99 -8.95 -34.16 9.78
CA ARG A 99 -7.61 -34.05 9.19
C ARG A 99 -7.61 -33.29 7.87
N ALA A 100 -8.62 -33.50 7.04
CA ALA A 100 -8.78 -32.78 5.78
C ALA A 100 -8.98 -31.27 6.04
N ASN A 101 -9.87 -30.92 6.97
CA ASN A 101 -10.13 -29.55 7.39
C ASN A 101 -8.90 -28.90 8.04
N GLU A 102 -8.16 -29.60 8.90
CA GLU A 102 -6.91 -29.08 9.47
C GLU A 102 -5.87 -28.76 8.39
N SER A 103 -5.70 -29.66 7.42
CA SER A 103 -4.80 -29.45 6.29
C SER A 103 -5.23 -28.23 5.47
N MET A 104 -6.53 -28.11 5.20
CA MET A 104 -7.11 -26.98 4.48
C MET A 104 -6.91 -25.65 5.21
N SER A 105 -7.19 -25.59 6.51
CA SER A 105 -6.96 -24.40 7.35
C SER A 105 -5.48 -23.98 7.34
N ARG A 106 -4.54 -24.93 7.42
CA ARG A 106 -3.10 -24.62 7.36
C ARG A 106 -2.68 -24.08 5.99
N ALA A 107 -3.25 -24.63 4.91
CA ALA A 107 -3.01 -24.14 3.56
C ALA A 107 -3.56 -22.70 3.38
N MET A 108 -4.80 -22.46 3.82
CA MET A 108 -5.43 -21.14 3.81
C MET A 108 -4.66 -20.12 4.66
N GLU A 109 -4.19 -20.50 5.85
CA GLU A 109 -3.39 -19.60 6.70
C GLU A 109 -2.04 -19.25 6.06
N THR A 110 -1.39 -20.23 5.41
CA THR A 110 -0.17 -19.98 4.65
C THR A 110 -0.43 -18.98 3.52
N GLU A 111 -1.53 -19.16 2.79
CA GLU A 111 -1.93 -18.24 1.74
C GLU A 111 -2.28 -16.85 2.30
N ARG A 112 -3.00 -16.78 3.42
CA ARG A 112 -3.37 -15.53 4.10
C ARG A 112 -2.14 -14.75 4.54
N ILE A 113 -1.14 -15.43 5.12
CA ILE A 113 0.13 -14.81 5.48
C ILE A 113 0.87 -14.32 4.23
N ASN A 114 0.89 -15.09 3.14
CA ASN A 114 1.58 -14.70 1.92
C ASN A 114 0.91 -13.49 1.24
N THR A 115 -0.42 -13.45 1.18
CA THR A 115 -1.19 -12.32 0.66
C THR A 115 -1.04 -11.08 1.54
N ALA A 116 -1.06 -11.24 2.87
CA ALA A 116 -0.79 -10.16 3.81
C ALA A 116 0.64 -9.59 3.67
N ARG A 117 1.65 -10.45 3.49
CA ARG A 117 3.02 -10.04 3.19
C ARG A 117 3.12 -9.28 1.88
N ALA A 118 2.49 -9.78 0.81
CA ALA A 118 2.47 -9.08 -0.48
C ALA A 118 1.86 -7.67 -0.34
N ARG A 119 0.73 -7.56 0.38
CA ARG A 119 0.10 -6.26 0.68
C ARG A 119 0.98 -5.35 1.54
N SER A 120 1.73 -5.91 2.49
CA SER A 120 2.70 -5.15 3.30
C SER A 120 3.84 -4.60 2.45
N VAL A 121 4.48 -5.44 1.63
CA VAL A 121 5.58 -5.04 0.76
C VAL A 121 5.16 -3.93 -0.20
N ILE A 122 3.95 -4.01 -0.76
CA ILE A 122 3.39 -2.94 -1.61
C ILE A 122 3.27 -1.63 -0.82
N ARG A 123 2.69 -1.67 0.39
CA ARG A 123 2.56 -0.48 1.24
C ARG A 123 3.91 0.13 1.63
N ASP A 124 4.88 -0.70 1.96
CA ASP A 124 6.23 -0.24 2.34
C ASP A 124 6.95 0.39 1.15
N ALA A 125 6.87 -0.23 -0.03
CA ALA A 125 7.41 0.32 -1.27
C ALA A 125 6.74 1.66 -1.65
N ASP A 126 5.44 1.75 -1.42
CA ASP A 126 4.66 2.96 -1.65
C ASP A 126 5.03 4.09 -0.69
N TYR A 127 5.21 3.78 0.59
CA TYR A 127 5.70 4.72 1.60
C TYR A 127 7.13 5.20 1.29
N ALA A 128 8.03 4.29 0.91
CA ALA A 128 9.40 4.64 0.49
C ALA A 128 9.42 5.54 -0.75
N ARG A 129 8.52 5.30 -1.71
CA ARG A 129 8.36 6.16 -2.88
C ARG A 129 7.87 7.56 -2.49
N GLU A 130 6.83 7.62 -1.67
CA GLU A 130 6.21 8.90 -1.26
C GLU A 130 7.17 9.77 -0.44
N THR A 131 7.92 9.16 0.48
CA THR A 131 8.97 9.86 1.24
C THR A 131 10.08 10.39 0.31
N SER A 132 10.50 9.61 -0.69
CA SER A 132 11.50 10.04 -1.68
C SER A 132 11.00 11.21 -2.54
N GLU A 133 9.74 11.15 -2.99
CA GLU A 133 9.09 12.25 -3.73
C GLU A 133 8.97 13.50 -2.86
N SER A 134 8.61 13.36 -1.58
CA SER A 134 8.55 14.49 -0.65
C SER A 134 9.91 15.15 -0.45
N VAL A 135 10.98 14.36 -0.28
CA VAL A 135 12.35 14.87 -0.15
C VAL A 135 12.79 15.55 -1.45
N ARG A 136 12.49 14.94 -2.60
CA ARG A 136 12.79 15.51 -3.92
C ARG A 136 12.09 16.85 -4.11
N ALA A 137 10.80 16.95 -3.76
CA ALA A 137 10.03 18.18 -3.85
C ALA A 137 10.61 19.28 -2.96
N SER A 138 11.02 18.96 -1.72
CA SER A 138 11.71 19.90 -0.83
C SER A 138 13.01 20.44 -1.43
N ILE A 139 13.88 19.55 -1.94
CA ILE A 139 15.15 19.93 -2.57
C ILE A 139 14.92 20.79 -3.81
N LEU A 140 13.97 20.43 -4.67
CA LEU A 140 13.61 21.20 -5.86
C LEU A 140 13.07 22.59 -5.50
N GLY A 141 12.27 22.68 -4.44
CA GLY A 141 11.77 23.96 -3.92
C GLY A 141 12.92 24.87 -3.47
N GLU A 142 13.83 24.37 -2.65
CA GLU A 142 15.00 25.11 -2.18
C GLU A 142 15.94 25.52 -3.33
N ALA A 143 16.18 24.61 -4.26
CA ALA A 143 17.02 24.86 -5.44
C ALA A 143 16.38 25.92 -6.35
N SER A 144 15.06 25.87 -6.58
CA SER A 144 14.34 26.84 -7.42
C SER A 144 14.47 28.26 -6.86
N VAL A 145 14.32 28.44 -5.54
CA VAL A 145 14.51 29.73 -4.87
C VAL A 145 15.94 30.24 -5.02
N ARG A 146 16.95 29.37 -4.87
CA ARG A 146 18.37 29.74 -5.05
C ARG A 146 18.68 30.14 -6.50
N VAL A 147 18.12 29.43 -7.48
CA VAL A 147 18.31 29.76 -8.91
C VAL A 147 17.65 31.09 -9.26
N MET A 148 16.47 31.40 -8.71
CA MET A 148 15.85 32.73 -8.88
C MET A 148 16.76 33.86 -8.34
N LEU A 149 17.38 33.64 -7.18
CA LEU A 149 18.30 34.61 -6.57
C LEU A 149 19.56 34.82 -7.44
N ILE A 150 20.14 33.75 -7.98
CA ILE A 150 21.31 33.83 -8.87
C ILE A 150 20.95 34.54 -10.19
N GLY A 151 19.80 34.22 -10.78
CA GLY A 151 19.32 34.87 -12.01
C GLY A 151 19.08 36.36 -11.85
N ARG A 152 18.58 36.80 -10.69
CA ARG A 152 18.41 38.22 -10.36
C ARG A 152 19.74 38.96 -10.24
N VAL A 153 20.74 38.34 -9.60
CA VAL A 153 22.09 38.90 -9.44
C VAL A 153 22.84 39.03 -10.77
N GLN A 154 22.71 38.05 -11.67
CA GLN A 154 23.32 38.13 -13.00
C GLN A 154 22.67 39.20 -13.89
N GLY A 155 21.33 39.34 -13.85
CA GLY A 155 20.62 40.39 -14.56
C GLY A 155 21.01 41.80 -14.10
N GLN A 156 21.17 41.99 -12.77
CA GLN A 156 21.60 43.28 -12.22
C GLN A 156 23.03 43.64 -12.61
N ARG A 157 23.97 42.69 -12.64
CA ARG A 157 25.35 42.94 -13.07
C ARG A 157 25.45 43.35 -14.54
N VAL A 158 24.59 42.82 -15.41
CA VAL A 158 24.57 43.24 -16.82
C VAL A 158 23.97 44.64 -16.97
N LEU A 159 22.98 45.00 -16.15
CA LEU A 159 22.43 46.36 -16.12
C LEU A 159 23.45 47.37 -15.55
N ASP A 160 24.25 46.99 -14.55
CA ASP A 160 25.33 47.80 -13.97
C ASP A 160 26.50 48.02 -14.95
N LEU A 161 26.69 47.13 -15.93
CA LEU A 161 27.72 47.23 -16.97
C LEU A 161 27.24 47.96 -18.24
N LEU A 162 25.94 48.29 -18.33
CA LEU A 162 25.32 48.99 -19.45
C LEU A 162 24.84 50.41 -19.09
N GLY A 163 24.97 50.81 -17.81
CA GLY A 163 24.66 52.14 -17.28
C GLY A 163 25.89 53.01 -17.10
#